data_AF-A0A7X0G8P8-F1
#
_entry.id   AF-A0A7X0G8P8-F1
#
_cell.length_a   1.000
_cell.length_b   1.000
_cell.length_c   1.000
_cell.angle_alpha   90.00
_cell.angle_beta   90.00
_cell.angle_gamma   90.00
#
_symmetry.space_group_name_H-M   'P 1'
#
loop_
_entity.id
_entity.type
_entity.pdbx_description
1 polymer ?
#
loop_
_entity_poly.entity_id
_entity_poly.type
_entity_poly.pdbx_seq_one_letter_code
_entity_poly.pdbx_strand_id
1 'polypeptide(L)'
;MTMGTVYGNCGTATLTGTGQGFFTAYNISDPWMGGPASHIWRVVVASANSYDIYNLDGRAPWFSSSWSATRSWSWKADFFNGWVSQGIVFGRTGMVCGALTPGDSWWG
;
A
#
# COMPACT_ATOMS: atom_id res chain seq x y z
N MET A 1 -3.51 -0.54 12.38
CA MET A 1 -3.19 -1.98 12.22
C MET A 1 -2.59 -2.19 10.84
N THR A 2 -1.61 -3.08 10.70
CA THR A 2 -1.03 -3.41 9.38
C THR A 2 -2.07 -4.15 8.55
N MET A 3 -2.36 -3.66 7.34
CA MET A 3 -3.40 -4.19 6.42
C MET A 3 -2.81 -5.08 5.33
N GLY A 4 -1.52 -5.39 5.37
CA GLY A 4 -0.89 -6.24 4.37
C GLY A 4 0.60 -6.02 4.30
N THR A 5 1.35 -7.12 4.29
CA THR A 5 2.79 -7.12 4.05
C THR A 5 3.05 -7.92 2.78
N VAL A 6 3.59 -7.24 1.79
CA VAL A 6 3.98 -7.81 0.52
C VAL A 6 5.42 -8.21 0.61
N TYR A 7 5.69 -9.49 0.39
CA TYR A 7 7.03 -9.95 0.12
C TYR A 7 7.15 -10.12 -1.38
N GLY A 8 8.24 -9.64 -1.96
CA GLY A 8 8.62 -10.03 -3.31
C GLY A 8 10.11 -10.19 -3.42
N ASN A 9 10.54 -10.53 -4.64
CA ASN A 9 11.87 -11.05 -4.90
C ASN A 9 13.01 -10.08 -4.52
N CYS A 10 12.71 -8.79 -4.36
CA CYS A 10 13.68 -7.76 -4.00
C CYS A 10 13.39 -7.02 -2.69
N GLY A 11 12.36 -7.39 -1.93
CA GLY A 11 12.11 -6.75 -0.63
C GLY A 11 10.71 -6.94 -0.07
N THR A 12 10.35 -6.02 0.83
CA THR A 12 9.07 -5.99 1.53
C THR A 12 8.38 -4.64 1.37
N ALA A 13 7.08 -4.65 1.15
CA ALA A 13 6.24 -3.46 1.20
C ALA A 13 5.09 -3.67 2.17
N THR A 14 4.66 -2.63 2.86
CA THR A 14 3.65 -2.77 3.90
C THR A 14 2.64 -1.64 3.78
N LEU A 15 1.36 -1.98 3.72
CA LEU A 15 0.27 -1.03 3.76
C LEU A 15 -0.44 -1.14 5.13
N THR A 16 -0.64 -0.03 5.81
CA THR A 16 -1.18 0.04 7.19
C THR A 16 -2.29 1.06 7.26
N GLY A 17 -3.42 0.66 7.86
CA GLY A 17 -4.62 1.47 8.01
C GLY A 17 -4.70 1.98 9.43
N THR A 18 -4.90 3.27 9.58
CA THR A 18 -4.98 3.93 10.89
C THR A 18 -6.03 5.04 10.82
N GLY A 19 -7.14 4.84 11.53
CA GLY A 19 -8.26 5.78 11.50
C GLY A 19 -8.77 5.98 10.07
N GLN A 20 -8.79 7.24 9.63
CA GLN A 20 -9.20 7.66 8.28
C GLN A 20 -8.00 7.83 7.32
N GLY A 21 -6.91 7.10 7.54
CA GLY A 21 -5.67 7.27 6.79
C GLY A 21 -4.96 5.96 6.47
N PHE A 22 -4.29 5.97 5.32
CA PHE A 22 -3.40 4.91 4.86
C PHE A 22 -1.97 5.37 5.05
N PHE A 23 -1.15 4.48 5.58
CA PHE A 23 0.29 4.60 5.63
C PHE A 23 0.90 3.48 4.80
N THR A 24 1.86 3.80 3.94
CA THR A 24 2.64 2.77 3.27
C THR A 24 4.11 2.87 3.64
N ALA A 25 4.81 1.74 3.73
CA ALA A 25 6.25 1.64 3.91
C ALA A 25 6.88 0.64 2.94
N TYR A 26 8.18 0.83 2.65
CA TYR A 26 8.95 -0.04 1.75
C TYR A 26 10.33 -0.32 2.31
N ASN A 27 10.82 -1.52 2.05
CA ASN A 27 12.20 -1.91 2.23
C ASN A 27 12.64 -2.77 1.03
N ILE A 28 13.54 -2.25 0.20
CA ILE A 28 14.16 -3.03 -0.88
C ILE A 28 15.53 -3.50 -0.38
N SER A 29 15.66 -4.81 -0.18
CA SER A 29 16.88 -5.42 0.33
C SER A 29 17.91 -5.74 -0.75
N ASP A 30 17.49 -5.77 -2.02
CA ASP A 30 18.37 -6.05 -3.15
C ASP A 30 19.00 -4.76 -3.74
N PRO A 31 20.33 -4.57 -3.64
CA PRO A 31 21.03 -3.39 -4.18
C PRO A 31 20.95 -3.26 -5.70
N TRP A 32 20.83 -4.36 -6.44
CA TRP A 32 20.86 -4.39 -7.90
C TRP A 32 19.56 -3.89 -8.53
N MET A 33 18.46 -3.97 -7.78
CA MET A 33 17.13 -3.54 -8.21
C MET A 33 16.97 -2.01 -8.18
N GLY A 34 17.92 -1.31 -7.55
CA GLY A 34 17.79 0.08 -7.19
C GLY A 34 16.71 0.30 -6.13
N GLY A 35 16.80 1.39 -5.37
CA GLY A 35 15.78 1.72 -4.36
C GLY A 35 14.36 1.79 -4.94
N PRO A 36 13.33 1.96 -4.08
CA PRO A 36 11.95 2.06 -4.52
C PRO A 36 11.77 3.16 -5.56
N ALA A 37 10.90 2.91 -6.53
CA ALA A 37 10.55 3.87 -7.58
C ALA A 37 9.10 4.30 -7.53
N SER A 38 8.18 3.34 -7.46
CA SER A 38 6.76 3.63 -7.41
C SER A 38 5.96 2.45 -6.87
N HIS A 39 4.71 2.72 -6.52
CA HIS A 39 3.75 1.71 -6.13
C HIS A 39 2.36 2.02 -6.69
N ILE A 40 1.54 0.99 -6.68
CA ILE A 40 0.12 1.03 -6.97
C ILE A 40 -0.59 0.32 -5.82
N TRP A 41 -1.50 1.01 -5.14
CA TRP A 41 -2.41 0.37 -4.20
C TRP A 41 -3.83 0.72 -4.54
N ARG A 42 -4.66 -0.30 -4.59
CA ARG A 42 -6.10 -0.17 -4.64
C ARG A 42 -6.68 -0.70 -3.37
N VAL A 43 -7.34 0.19 -2.66
CA VAL A 43 -7.97 -0.14 -1.39
C VAL A 43 -9.44 0.12 -1.52
N VAL A 44 -10.23 -0.87 -1.19
CA VAL A 44 -11.68 -0.72 -1.13
C VAL A 44 -12.06 -0.59 0.32
N VAL A 45 -12.88 0.39 0.64
CA VAL A 45 -13.45 0.60 1.97
C VAL A 45 -14.95 0.52 1.81
N ALA A 46 -15.59 -0.46 2.47
CA ALA A 46 -17.02 -0.63 2.49
C ALA A 46 -17.60 -0.40 3.88
N SER A 47 -18.82 0.09 3.91
CA SER A 47 -19.68 0.18 5.08
C SER A 47 -20.95 -0.63 4.82
N ALA A 48 -21.89 -0.62 5.76
CA ALA A 48 -23.17 -1.30 5.60
C ALA A 48 -23.96 -0.86 4.34
N ASN A 49 -23.75 0.37 3.85
CA ASN A 49 -24.61 0.97 2.82
C ASN A 49 -23.85 1.49 1.58
N SER A 50 -22.52 1.44 1.59
CA SER A 50 -21.71 2.03 0.52
C SER A 50 -20.32 1.42 0.48
N TYR A 51 -19.63 1.59 -0.64
CA TYR A 51 -18.20 1.33 -0.73
C TYR A 51 -17.53 2.41 -1.57
N ASP A 52 -16.27 2.68 -1.27
CA ASP A 52 -15.41 3.57 -2.03
C ASP A 52 -14.09 2.88 -2.35
N ILE A 53 -13.53 3.22 -3.51
CA ILE A 53 -12.24 2.71 -3.98
C ILE A 53 -11.23 3.85 -3.96
N TYR A 54 -10.15 3.64 -3.23
CA TYR A 54 -9.03 4.57 -3.12
C TYR A 54 -7.84 4.03 -3.91
N ASN A 55 -7.44 4.77 -4.94
CA ASN A 55 -6.17 4.57 -5.63
C ASN A 55 -5.10 5.39 -4.91
N LEU A 56 -4.14 4.71 -4.29
CA LEU A 56 -3.09 5.34 -3.48
C LEU A 56 -1.75 5.32 -4.19
N ASP A 57 -1.75 5.42 -5.51
CA ASP A 57 -0.54 5.31 -6.31
C ASP A 57 0.43 6.45 -5.99
N GLY A 58 1.72 6.15 -6.06
CA GLY A 58 2.72 7.20 -5.85
C GLY A 58 4.14 6.80 -6.21
N ARG A 59 4.99 7.83 -6.28
CA ARG A 59 6.41 7.70 -6.62
C ARG A 59 7.29 7.93 -5.41
N ALA A 60 8.28 7.07 -5.25
CA ALA A 60 9.26 7.19 -4.21
C ALA A 60 10.24 8.35 -4.49
N PRO A 61 10.72 9.06 -3.45
CA PRO A 61 11.78 10.05 -3.58
C PRO A 61 13.02 9.50 -4.27
N TRP A 62 13.73 10.30 -5.07
CA TRP A 62 14.78 9.83 -6.00
C TRP A 62 16.01 9.14 -5.36
N PHE A 63 16.22 9.25 -4.05
CA PHE A 63 17.37 8.69 -3.35
C PHE A 63 17.01 7.86 -2.11
N SER A 64 15.73 7.53 -1.94
CA SER A 64 15.32 6.80 -0.77
C SER A 64 15.36 5.29 -1.04
N SER A 65 15.90 4.52 -0.10
CA SER A 65 15.85 3.05 -0.04
C SER A 65 14.56 2.57 0.66
N SER A 66 13.95 3.45 1.44
CA SER A 66 12.64 3.30 2.05
C SER A 66 11.82 4.55 1.77
N TRP A 67 10.49 4.43 1.80
CA TRP A 67 9.62 5.59 1.64
C TRP A 67 8.35 5.33 2.42
N SER A 68 7.77 6.39 2.95
CA SER A 68 6.41 6.34 3.44
C SER A 68 5.52 7.41 2.86
N ALA A 69 4.29 7.00 2.54
CA ALA A 69 3.25 7.86 2.03
C ALA A 69 2.05 7.75 2.95
N THR A 70 1.53 8.91 3.37
CA THR A 70 0.26 8.99 4.09
C THR A 70 -0.79 9.63 3.22
N ARG A 71 -1.95 8.98 3.10
CA ARG A 71 -3.15 9.55 2.47
C ARG A 71 -4.30 9.48 3.45
N SER A 72 -4.87 10.63 3.78
CA SER A 72 -6.15 10.71 4.48
C SER A 72 -7.29 10.60 3.48
N TRP A 73 -8.39 9.97 3.88
CA TRP A 73 -9.65 9.97 3.17
C TRP A 73 -10.74 10.61 4.04
N SER A 74 -11.73 11.27 3.43
CA SER A 74 -12.73 12.05 4.19
C SER A 74 -14.01 11.26 4.54
N TRP A 75 -13.91 9.95 4.69
CA TRP A 75 -15.09 9.10 4.85
C TRP A 75 -15.53 9.00 6.31
N LYS A 76 -16.77 9.40 6.58
CA LYS A 76 -17.42 9.40 7.91
C LYS A 76 -18.44 8.26 8.02
N ALA A 77 -17.97 7.02 8.09
CA ALA A 77 -18.81 5.92 8.56
C ALA A 77 -18.27 5.46 9.92
N ASP A 78 -19.16 5.31 10.90
CA ASP A 78 -18.81 4.91 12.27
C ASP A 78 -18.30 3.46 12.35
N PHE A 79 -18.62 2.63 11.34
CA PHE A 79 -18.13 1.27 11.17
C PHE A 79 -17.82 1.00 9.71
N PHE A 80 -16.64 0.45 9.44
CA PHE A 80 -16.23 0.09 8.07
C PHE A 80 -15.34 -1.16 8.03
N ASN A 81 -15.33 -1.80 6.87
CA ASN A 81 -14.40 -2.85 6.49
C ASN A 81 -13.58 -2.36 5.31
N GLY A 82 -12.27 -2.45 5.39
CA GLY A 82 -11.42 -2.19 4.26
C GLY A 82 -10.66 -3.42 3.83
N TRP A 83 -10.39 -3.54 2.53
CA TRP A 83 -9.50 -4.56 2.00
C TRP A 83 -8.63 -4.02 0.87
N VAL A 84 -7.42 -4.55 0.77
CA VAL A 84 -6.52 -4.26 -0.34
C VAL A 84 -6.91 -5.16 -1.51
N SER A 85 -7.37 -4.57 -2.62
CA SER A 85 -7.73 -5.33 -3.83
C SER A 85 -6.56 -5.50 -4.78
N GLN A 86 -5.56 -4.62 -4.70
CA GLN A 86 -4.34 -4.71 -5.48
C GLN A 86 -3.22 -3.97 -4.77
N GLY A 87 -2.04 -4.57 -4.73
CA GLY A 87 -0.82 -3.90 -4.34
C GLY A 87 0.31 -4.29 -5.27
N ILE A 88 1.00 -3.34 -5.90
CA ILE A 88 2.19 -3.63 -6.70
C ILE A 88 3.27 -2.60 -6.37
N VAL A 89 4.50 -3.06 -6.20
CA VAL A 89 5.65 -2.20 -5.94
C VAL A 89 6.71 -2.42 -7.00
N PHE A 90 7.24 -1.30 -7.53
CA PHE A 90 8.27 -1.29 -8.55
C PHE A 90 9.58 -0.73 -7.99
N GLY A 91 10.68 -1.44 -8.26
CA GLY A 91 12.04 -0.92 -8.12
C GLY A 91 12.40 0.06 -9.25
N ARG A 92 13.51 0.80 -9.09
CA ARG A 92 14.00 1.75 -10.11
C ARG A 92 14.35 1.12 -11.45
N THR A 93 14.71 -0.16 -11.43
CA THR A 93 14.98 -0.96 -12.63
C THR A 93 13.71 -1.43 -13.35
N GLY A 94 12.51 -1.08 -12.83
CA GLY A 94 11.22 -1.47 -13.41
C GLY A 94 10.75 -2.86 -13.00
N MET A 95 11.50 -3.58 -12.17
CA MET A 95 11.14 -4.89 -11.66
C MET A 95 10.11 -4.80 -10.53
N VAL A 96 9.24 -5.80 -10.42
CA VAL A 96 8.23 -5.90 -9.36
C VAL A 96 8.87 -6.45 -8.08
N CYS A 97 8.87 -5.65 -7.01
CA CYS A 97 9.41 -6.03 -5.70
C CYS A 97 8.39 -6.58 -4.72
N GLY A 98 7.11 -6.58 -5.09
CA GLY A 98 6.05 -7.23 -4.34
C GLY A 98 4.71 -7.03 -5.03
N ALA A 99 3.84 -8.04 -4.96
CA ALA A 99 2.44 -7.90 -5.32
C ALA A 99 1.51 -8.49 -4.23
N LEU A 100 0.50 -7.73 -3.78
CA LEU A 100 -0.64 -8.27 -3.01
C LEU A 100 -1.77 -8.61 -3.97
N THR A 101 -2.28 -9.82 -3.82
CA THR A 101 -3.58 -10.24 -4.32
C THR A 101 -4.68 -9.90 -3.30
N PRO A 102 -5.96 -9.81 -3.70
CA PRO A 102 -7.06 -9.53 -2.79
C PRO A 102 -7.08 -10.54 -1.63
N GLY A 103 -7.02 -10.07 -0.38
CA GLY A 103 -7.07 -10.98 0.78
C GLY A 103 -6.86 -10.34 2.16
N ASP A 104 -6.15 -9.21 2.24
CA ASP A 104 -5.89 -8.58 3.52
C ASP A 104 -6.99 -7.56 3.88
N SER A 105 -7.80 -7.87 4.90
CA SER A 105 -8.91 -7.05 5.38
C SER A 105 -8.65 -6.45 6.77
N TRP A 106 -9.22 -5.28 7.05
CA TRP A 106 -9.21 -4.69 8.39
C TRP A 106 -10.55 -4.05 8.72
N TRP A 107 -10.82 -3.93 10.03
CA TRP A 107 -12.06 -3.38 10.56
C TRP A 107 -11.75 -2.14 11.39
N GLY A 108 -12.61 -1.12 11.30
CA GLY A 108 -12.47 0.16 11.98
C GLY A 108 -13.80 0.73 12.41
#